data_AF-A0A502EAJ4-F1
#
_entry.id   AF-A0A502EAJ4-F1
#
_cell.length_a   1.000
_cell.length_b   1.000
_cell.length_c   1.000
_cell.angle_alpha   90.00
_cell.angle_beta   90.00
_cell.angle_gamma   90.00
#
_symmetry.space_group_name_H-M   'P 1'
#
loop_
_entity.id
_entity.type
_entity.pdbx_description
1 polymer ?
#
loop_
_entity_poly.entity_id
_entity_poly.type
_entity_poly.pdbx_seq_one_letter_code
_entity_poly.pdbx_strand_id
1 'polypeptide(L)'
;MEKAIKLKVRKELDGQQQFNIIKLKGSLISRGYTEIIHILDQDDEFHINSFETPLETKNEVQEYITAFINKENLSDTISIYK
;
A
#
# COMPACT_ATOMS: atom_id res chain seq x y z
N MET A 1 17.24 4.26 -10.93
CA MET A 1 16.99 3.90 -9.52
C MET A 1 15.53 3.54 -9.42
N GLU A 2 15.13 2.29 -9.62
CA GLU A 2 13.70 2.04 -9.81
C GLU A 2 13.40 0.64 -9.35
N LYS A 3 12.55 0.48 -8.32
CA LYS A 3 11.33 -0.36 -8.33
C LYS A 3 10.41 0.07 -7.18
N ALA A 4 9.56 1.05 -7.43
CA ALA A 4 8.50 1.38 -6.49
C ALA A 4 7.50 0.22 -6.36
N ILE A 5 7.03 -0.07 -5.15
CA ILE A 5 5.85 -0.90 -4.93
C ILE A 5 4.63 -0.01 -5.18
N LYS A 6 3.69 -0.48 -5.99
CA LYS A 6 2.44 0.24 -6.26
C LYS A 6 1.29 -0.46 -5.58
N LEU A 7 0.46 0.28 -4.86
CA LEU A 7 -0.76 -0.21 -4.25
C LEU A 7 -1.96 0.47 -4.91
N LYS A 8 -2.87 -0.32 -5.46
CA LYS A 8 -4.17 0.13 -5.94
C LYS A 8 -5.12 0.18 -4.75
N VAL A 9 -5.71 1.34 -4.50
CA VAL A 9 -6.53 1.60 -3.32
C VAL A 9 -7.85 2.22 -3.76
N ARG A 10 -8.98 1.69 -3.26
CA ARG A 10 -10.31 2.21 -3.54
C ARG A 10 -10.46 3.63 -2.98
N LYS A 11 -11.14 4.52 -3.70
CA LYS A 11 -11.41 5.90 -3.24
C LYS A 11 -12.52 5.93 -2.19
N GLU A 12 -13.59 5.18 -2.41
CA GLU A 12 -14.67 5.00 -1.44
C GLU A 12 -14.26 3.97 -0.39
N LEU A 13 -14.15 4.44 0.86
CA LEU A 13 -13.68 3.66 2.00
C LEU A 13 -14.60 3.94 3.19
N ASP A 14 -15.00 2.90 3.91
CA ASP A 14 -15.62 3.08 5.22
C ASP A 14 -14.57 3.50 6.27
N GLY A 15 -15.03 3.92 7.46
CA GLY A 15 -14.13 4.40 8.52
C GLY A 15 -13.11 3.37 8.99
N GLN A 16 -13.47 2.08 9.01
CA GLN A 16 -12.56 0.99 9.39
C GLN A 16 -11.51 0.74 8.31
N GLN A 17 -11.92 0.76 7.04
CA GLN A 17 -11.04 0.65 5.89
C GLN A 17 -10.04 1.81 5.82
N GLN A 18 -10.51 3.05 6.00
CA GLN A 18 -9.62 4.23 6.07
C GLN A 18 -8.58 4.09 7.19
N PHE A 19 -9.03 3.73 8.39
CA PHE A 19 -8.14 3.54 9.54
C PHE A 19 -7.08 2.46 9.25
N ASN A 20 -7.47 1.33 8.68
CA ASN A 20 -6.55 0.24 8.37
C ASN A 20 -5.56 0.60 7.25
N ILE A 21 -5.97 1.37 6.26
CA ILE A 21 -5.06 1.89 5.22
C ILE A 21 -4.05 2.88 5.82
N ILE A 22 -4.48 3.76 6.72
CA ILE A 22 -3.57 4.67 7.44
C ILE A 22 -2.56 3.86 8.26
N LYS A 23 -3.03 2.84 8.99
CA LYS A 23 -2.20 1.94 9.78
C LYS A 23 -1.17 1.19 8.91
N LEU A 24 -1.58 0.70 7.73
CA LEU A 24 -0.65 0.08 6.77
C LEU A 24 0.43 1.07 6.36
N LYS A 25 0.07 2.26 5.87
CA LYS A 25 1.04 3.29 5.44
C LYS A 25 1.99 3.67 6.57
N GLY A 26 1.46 3.91 7.76
CA GLY A 26 2.26 4.22 8.95
C GLY A 26 3.24 3.09 9.31
N SER A 27 2.82 1.83 9.19
CA SER A 27 3.68 0.68 9.46
C SER A 27 4.80 0.49 8.43
N LEU A 28 4.56 0.83 7.16
CA LEU A 28 5.60 0.79 6.12
C LEU A 28 6.68 1.85 6.40
N ILE A 29 6.26 3.05 6.83
CA ILE A 29 7.18 4.13 7.19
C ILE A 29 7.97 3.77 8.46
N SER A 30 7.28 3.32 9.52
CA SER A 30 7.94 3.05 10.80
C SER A 30 8.93 1.88 10.76
N ARG A 31 8.77 0.97 9.81
CA ARG A 31 9.70 -0.14 9.55
C ARG A 31 10.87 0.24 8.63
N GLY A 32 10.92 1.49 8.15
CA GLY A 32 11.95 1.93 7.22
C GLY A 32 11.83 1.33 5.81
N TYR A 33 10.65 0.82 5.46
CA TYR A 33 10.44 0.20 4.14
C TYR A 33 10.23 1.23 3.02
N THR A 34 9.81 2.45 3.36
CA THR A 34 9.52 3.52 2.40
C THR A 34 9.65 4.90 3.02
N GLU A 35 10.14 5.86 2.24
CA GLU A 35 10.31 7.26 2.66
C GLU A 35 9.43 8.24 1.88
N ILE A 36 9.04 7.91 0.64
CA ILE A 36 8.20 8.77 -0.23
C ILE A 36 6.97 7.99 -0.71
N ILE A 37 5.79 8.62 -0.62
CA ILE A 37 4.52 8.10 -1.13
C ILE A 37 4.02 9.04 -2.23
N HIS A 38 3.98 8.58 -3.48
CA HIS A 38 3.34 9.32 -4.55
C HIS A 38 1.93 8.78 -4.79
N ILE A 39 0.93 9.65 -4.75
CA ILE A 39 -0.46 9.29 -5.01
C ILE A 39 -0.84 9.76 -6.41
N LEU A 40 -1.20 8.82 -7.27
CA LEU A 40 -1.71 9.06 -8.62
C LEU A 40 -3.19 8.70 -8.66
N ASP A 41 -4.00 9.60 -9.19
CA ASP A 41 -5.38 9.28 -9.54
C ASP A 41 -5.37 8.30 -10.72
N GLN A 42 -6.06 7.16 -10.59
CA GLN A 42 -6.09 6.13 -11.64
C GLN A 42 -7.34 6.27 -12.50
N ASP A 43 -8.49 6.24 -11.85
CA ASP A 43 -9.84 6.25 -12.43
C ASP A 43 -10.84 6.68 -11.34
N ASP A 44 -12.15 6.69 -11.63
CA ASP A 44 -13.17 7.12 -10.66
C ASP A 44 -13.23 6.27 -9.38
N GLU A 45 -12.81 5.01 -9.44
CA GLU A 45 -12.94 4.07 -8.32
C GLU A 45 -11.64 3.94 -7.51
N PHE A 46 -10.48 4.20 -8.12
CA PHE A 46 -9.18 3.88 -7.53
C PHE A 46 -8.12 4.98 -7.67
N HIS A 47 -7.19 4.98 -6.70
CA HIS A 47 -5.93 5.71 -6.77
C HIS A 47 -4.76 4.75 -6.56
N ILE A 48 -3.59 5.07 -7.14
CA ILE A 48 -2.35 4.33 -6.96
C ILE A 48 -1.46 5.04 -5.95
N ASN A 49 -1.04 4.32 -4.91
CA ASN A 49 0.01 4.76 -3.99
C ASN A 49 1.32 4.08 -4.40
N SER A 50 2.31 4.85 -4.80
CA SER A 50 3.65 4.34 -5.14
C SER A 50 4.61 4.60 -3.99
N PHE A 51 5.31 3.55 -3.56
CA PHE A 51 6.25 3.54 -2.44
C PHE A 51 7.64 3.22 -2.94
N GLU A 52 8.60 4.08 -2.66
CA GLU A 52 10.01 3.81 -2.97
C GLU A 52 10.58 2.89 -1.89
N THR A 53 11.06 1.72 -2.30
CA THR A 53 11.60 0.71 -1.40
C THR A 53 12.90 0.14 -1.95
N PRO A 54 13.90 -0.16 -1.11
CA PRO A 54 15.11 -0.86 -1.51
C PRO A 54 14.80 -2.21 -2.18
N LEU A 55 15.59 -2.58 -3.19
CA LEU A 55 15.44 -3.86 -3.89
C LEU A 55 15.61 -5.07 -2.97
N GLU A 56 16.48 -4.94 -1.97
CA GLU A 56 16.78 -5.98 -0.97
C GLU A 56 15.58 -6.29 -0.07
N THR A 57 14.77 -5.29 0.27
CA THR A 57 13.60 -5.46 1.14
C THR A 57 12.30 -5.63 0.36
N LYS A 58 12.30 -5.43 -0.97
CA LYS A 58 11.09 -5.46 -1.79
C LYS A 58 10.21 -6.70 -1.55
N ASN A 59 10.80 -7.90 -1.50
CA ASN A 59 10.04 -9.14 -1.28
C ASN A 59 9.41 -9.15 0.12
N GLU A 60 10.19 -8.82 1.15
CA GLU A 60 9.71 -8.73 2.54
C GLU A 60 8.54 -7.73 2.65
N VAL A 61 8.65 -6.58 1.98
CA VAL A 61 7.60 -5.56 1.97
C VAL A 61 6.34 -6.08 1.27
N GLN A 62 6.46 -6.78 0.15
CA GLN A 62 5.31 -7.37 -0.53
C GLN A 62 4.63 -8.45 0.33
N GLU A 63 5.41 -9.29 1.01
CA GLU A 63 4.90 -10.31 1.93
C GLU A 63 4.19 -9.66 3.12
N TYR A 64 4.79 -8.61 3.71
CA TYR A 64 4.19 -7.85 4.80
C TYR A 64 2.85 -7.22 4.39
N ILE A 65 2.81 -6.54 3.24
CA ILE A 65 1.58 -5.93 2.71
C ILE A 65 0.51 -7.00 2.47
N THR A 66 0.88 -8.11 1.85
CA THR A 66 -0.05 -9.21 1.57
C THR A 66 -0.61 -9.81 2.88
N ALA A 67 0.24 -10.05 3.87
CA ALA A 67 -0.17 -10.55 5.17
C ALA A 67 -1.10 -9.57 5.90
N PHE A 68 -0.81 -8.26 5.81
CA PHE A 68 -1.63 -7.22 6.41
C PHE A 68 -3.02 -7.15 5.76
N ILE A 69 -3.09 -7.15 4.42
CA ILE A 69 -4.35 -7.11 3.66
C ILE A 69 -5.24 -8.29 4.05
N ASN A 70 -4.68 -9.49 4.10
CA ASN A 70 -5.41 -10.70 4.48
C ASN A 70 -5.88 -10.65 5.95
N LYS A 71 -5.02 -10.20 6.86
CA LYS A 71 -5.34 -10.12 8.29
C LYS A 71 -6.46 -9.14 8.59
N GLU A 72 -6.47 -8.00 7.90
CA GLU A 72 -7.41 -6.90 8.14
C GLU A 72 -8.63 -6.96 7.17
N ASN A 73 -8.78 -8.05 6.40
CA ASN A 73 -9.85 -8.28 5.41
C ASN A 73 -10.02 -7.13 4.40
N LEU A 74 -8.91 -6.65 3.83
CA LEU A 74 -8.89 -5.50 2.92
C LEU A 74 -8.79 -5.87 1.43
N SER A 75 -8.96 -7.14 1.07
CA SER A 75 -8.72 -7.65 -0.28
C SER A 75 -9.57 -6.96 -1.36
N ASP A 76 -10.76 -6.46 -1.00
CA ASP A 76 -11.66 -5.70 -1.90
C ASP A 76 -11.36 -4.18 -1.94
N THR A 77 -10.45 -3.73 -1.08
CA THR A 77 -10.15 -2.32 -0.79
C THR A 77 -8.77 -1.91 -1.31
N ILE A 78 -7.77 -2.77 -1.12
CA ILE A 78 -6.38 -2.49 -1.49
C ILE A 78 -5.70 -3.75 -2.02
N SER A 79 -4.89 -3.58 -3.06
CA SER A 79 -4.13 -4.67 -3.67
C SER A 79 -2.79 -4.18 -4.21
N ILE A 80 -1.83 -5.09 -4.35
CA ILE A 80 -0.55 -4.79 -5.02
C ILE A 80 -0.82 -4.67 -6.53
N TYR A 81 -0.47 -3.52 -7.09
CA TYR A 81 -0.59 -3.20 -8.51
C TYR A 81 0.69 -3.60 -9.26
N LYS A 82 0.54 -4.29 -10.40
CA LYS A 82 1.66 -4.80 -11.22
C LYS A 82 2.14 -3.76 -12.22
#